data_AF-A0A6I5CGZ4-F1
#
_entry.id   AF-A0A6I5CGZ4-F1
#
_cell.length_a   1.000
_cell.length_b   1.000
_cell.length_c   1.000
_cell.angle_alpha   90.00
_cell.angle_beta   90.00
_cell.angle_gamma   90.00
#
_symmetry.space_group_name_H-M   'P 1'
#
loop_
_entity.id
_entity.type
_entity.pdbx_description
1 polymer ?
#
loop_
_entity_poly.entity_id
_entity_poly.type
_entity_poly.pdbx_seq_one_letter_code
_entity_poly.pdbx_strand_id
1 'polypeptide(L)'
;RRSVTAVLGVGILALAVATGVAGESFKASTADSEAQIVQLKGQLDDAQSTPVKSDASAQLSKLTEAAAAEAKKVATGEQTFATLYHQAGVQPSPHNGAPDQATLEIIKHRRDMAPLFSKDSFLVSDKEAYSTSSLSSFDATTEIDPRHAWYIRYDGPNAAAPNTYVWKVETVMPDLSLRNVSTMSNQAKVVWLCRDTESGEVLAWASARYVRNGTAGAFDHLALVVTAAGAQYEQLSIKIPAGSGVPEPGGTGAQKKGGKR
;
A
#
# COMPACT_ATOMS: atom_id res chain seq x y z
N ARG A 1 -15.06 -41.26 25.98
CA ARG A 1 -15.59 -40.66 24.72
C ARG A 1 -16.08 -39.25 25.04
N ARG A 2 -15.28 -38.22 24.77
CA ARG A 2 -15.68 -36.82 24.82
C ARG A 2 -15.18 -36.18 23.54
N SER A 3 -16.11 -35.89 22.64
CA SER A 3 -15.85 -35.28 21.35
C SER A 3 -15.63 -33.79 21.56
N VAL A 4 -14.43 -33.29 21.26
CA VAL A 4 -14.15 -31.84 21.23
C VAL A 4 -14.39 -31.40 19.79
N THR A 5 -15.51 -30.73 19.57
CA THR A 5 -15.87 -30.12 18.30
C THR A 5 -14.91 -28.95 18.06
N ALA A 6 -13.95 -29.14 17.15
CA ALA A 6 -13.08 -28.06 16.68
C ALA A 6 -13.92 -27.08 15.86
N VAL A 7 -14.18 -25.89 16.41
CA VAL A 7 -14.77 -24.78 15.67
C VAL A 7 -13.66 -24.22 14.78
N LEU A 8 -13.58 -24.73 13.54
CA LEU A 8 -12.85 -24.08 12.48
C LEU A 8 -13.52 -22.73 12.23
N GLY A 9 -12.79 -21.64 12.50
CA GLY A 9 -13.21 -20.29 12.17
C GLY A 9 -13.39 -20.19 10.65
N VAL A 10 -14.63 -20.34 10.20
CA VAL A 10 -15.01 -20.08 8.81
C VAL A 10 -15.02 -18.57 8.63
N GLY A 11 -13.87 -18.02 8.24
CA GLY A 11 -13.81 -16.71 7.62
C GLY A 11 -14.39 -16.84 6.22
N ILE A 12 -15.64 -16.41 6.03
CA ILE A 12 -16.25 -16.37 4.69
C ILE A 12 -15.43 -15.36 3.87
N LEU A 13 -14.71 -15.87 2.87
CA LEU A 13 -14.11 -15.07 1.81
C LEU A 13 -15.26 -14.41 1.03
N ALA A 14 -15.60 -13.18 1.37
CA ALA A 14 -16.32 -12.29 0.47
C ALA A 14 -15.25 -11.46 -0.26
N LEU A 15 -14.59 -12.04 -1.26
CA LEU A 15 -13.89 -11.21 -2.25
C LEU A 15 -14.97 -10.45 -3.02
N ALA A 16 -15.18 -9.19 -2.65
CA ALA A 16 -15.90 -8.27 -3.52
C ALA A 16 -15.10 -8.16 -4.82
N VAL A 17 -15.62 -8.73 -5.90
CA VAL A 17 -15.09 -8.53 -7.24
C VAL A 17 -15.30 -7.05 -7.57
N ALA A 18 -14.28 -6.24 -7.36
CA ALA A 18 -14.24 -4.87 -7.85
C ALA A 18 -14.09 -4.94 -9.38
N THR A 19 -15.20 -4.97 -10.10
CA THR A 19 -15.20 -4.83 -11.55
C THR A 19 -14.82 -3.39 -11.91
N GLY A 20 -13.57 -3.19 -12.32
CA GLY A 20 -13.11 -1.89 -12.82
C GLY A 20 -11.67 -1.60 -12.44
N VAL A 21 -10.71 -2.30 -13.06
CA VAL A 21 -9.28 -1.98 -12.96
C VAL A 21 -8.71 -1.92 -14.37
N ALA A 22 -8.02 -0.83 -14.71
CA ALA A 22 -7.16 -0.76 -15.88
C ALA A 22 -5.75 -1.17 -15.44
N GLY A 23 -5.31 -2.40 -15.75
CA GLY A 23 -3.95 -2.84 -15.46
C GLY A 23 -3.71 -4.34 -15.67
N GLU A 24 -2.56 -4.71 -16.23
CA GLU A 24 -2.12 -6.11 -16.41
C GLU A 24 -1.83 -6.82 -15.08
N SER A 25 -1.48 -6.07 -14.04
CA SER A 25 -1.25 -6.55 -12.67
C SER A 25 -2.49 -7.17 -12.02
N PHE A 26 -3.69 -6.68 -12.36
CA PHE A 26 -4.95 -7.25 -11.89
C PHE A 26 -5.21 -8.64 -12.48
N LYS A 27 -4.85 -8.88 -13.75
CA LYS A 27 -5.01 -10.20 -14.39
C LYS A 27 -4.09 -11.24 -13.77
N ALA A 28 -2.84 -10.88 -13.50
CA ALA A 28 -1.88 -11.75 -12.81
C ALA A 28 -2.34 -12.06 -11.37
N SER A 29 -2.78 -11.03 -10.62
CA SER A 29 -3.26 -11.18 -9.24
C SER A 29 -4.55 -12.01 -9.16
N THR A 30 -5.45 -11.89 -10.14
CA THR A 30 -6.69 -12.68 -10.20
C THR A 30 -6.41 -14.14 -10.54
N ALA A 31 -5.52 -14.41 -11.50
CA ALA A 31 -5.14 -15.78 -11.87
C ALA A 31 -4.42 -16.51 -10.73
N ASP A 32 -3.51 -15.83 -10.03
CA ASP A 32 -2.85 -16.38 -8.83
C ASP A 32 -3.83 -16.61 -7.68
N SER A 33 -4.83 -15.73 -7.53
CA SER A 33 -5.89 -15.88 -6.52
C SER A 33 -6.82 -17.06 -6.84
N GLU A 34 -7.23 -17.24 -8.09
CA GLU A 34 -8.06 -18.38 -8.52
C GLU A 34 -7.32 -19.71 -8.37
N ALA A 35 -6.05 -19.76 -8.77
CA ALA A 35 -5.20 -20.94 -8.59
C ALA A 35 -5.03 -21.28 -7.09
N GLN A 36 -4.83 -20.28 -6.23
CA GLN A 36 -4.78 -20.46 -4.79
C GLN A 36 -6.11 -20.94 -4.21
N ILE A 37 -7.26 -20.44 -4.68
CA ILE A 37 -8.58 -20.90 -4.23
C ILE A 37 -8.79 -22.39 -4.57
N VAL A 38 -8.41 -22.84 -5.77
CA VAL A 38 -8.50 -24.25 -6.17
C VAL A 38 -7.55 -25.11 -5.33
N GLN A 39 -6.33 -24.64 -5.09
CA GLN A 39 -5.35 -25.34 -4.26
C GLN A 39 -5.79 -25.44 -2.80
N LEU A 40 -6.37 -24.36 -2.24
CA LEU A 40 -6.89 -24.32 -0.87
C LEU A 40 -8.10 -25.24 -0.70
N LYS A 41 -8.96 -25.38 -1.73
CA LYS A 41 -10.04 -26.38 -1.73
C LYS A 41 -9.49 -27.80 -1.65
N GLY A 42 -8.48 -28.13 -2.45
CA GLY A 42 -7.82 -29.45 -2.39
C GLY A 42 -7.15 -29.73 -1.04
N GLN A 43 -6.56 -28.71 -0.41
CA GLN A 43 -5.94 -28.84 0.92
C GLN A 43 -6.97 -28.97 2.05
N LEU A 44 -8.17 -28.40 1.90
CA LEU A 44 -9.25 -28.53 2.89
C LEU A 44 -9.76 -29.98 2.98
N ASP A 45 -9.82 -30.66 1.84
CA ASP A 45 -10.23 -32.08 1.76
C ASP A 45 -9.17 -33.00 2.38
N ASP A 46 -7.87 -32.70 2.21
CA ASP A 46 -6.77 -33.46 2.83
C ASP A 46 -6.60 -33.17 4.34
N ALA A 47 -6.85 -31.94 4.78
CA ALA A 47 -6.65 -31.50 6.16
C ALA A 47 -7.68 -32.05 7.16
N GLN A 48 -8.85 -32.52 6.70
CA GLN A 48 -9.84 -33.18 7.56
C GLN A 48 -9.34 -34.51 8.18
N SER A 49 -8.21 -35.04 7.69
CA SER A 49 -7.72 -36.37 8.06
C SER A 49 -6.50 -36.37 9.01
N THR A 50 -5.93 -35.21 9.33
CA THR A 50 -4.63 -35.14 10.05
C THR A 50 -4.75 -34.43 11.40
N PRO A 51 -4.38 -35.08 12.53
CA PRO A 51 -4.40 -34.43 13.84
C PRO A 51 -3.39 -33.27 13.89
N VAL A 52 -3.87 -32.06 14.14
CA VAL A 52 -3.03 -30.88 14.37
C VAL A 52 -2.33 -31.04 15.73
N LYS A 53 -1.01 -30.83 15.78
CA LYS A 53 -0.27 -30.74 17.06
C LYS A 53 -0.85 -29.59 17.89
N SER A 54 -1.10 -29.82 19.19
CA SER A 54 -1.77 -28.87 20.10
C SER A 54 -1.19 -27.46 20.08
N ASP A 55 0.11 -27.32 19.82
CA ASP A 55 0.83 -26.06 19.96
C ASP A 55 0.82 -25.22 18.68
N ALA A 56 0.51 -25.81 17.52
CA ALA A 56 0.50 -25.12 16.24
C ALA A 56 -0.59 -24.03 16.20
N SER A 57 -1.77 -24.34 16.72
CA SER A 57 -2.88 -23.38 16.79
C SER A 57 -2.54 -22.17 17.66
N ALA A 58 -1.85 -22.37 18.78
CA ALA A 58 -1.46 -21.28 19.68
C ALA A 58 -0.38 -20.39 19.06
N GLN A 59 0.57 -20.98 18.31
CA GLN A 59 1.59 -20.22 17.58
C GLN A 59 0.98 -19.39 16.46
N LEU A 60 0.05 -19.95 15.69
CA LEU A 60 -0.66 -19.24 14.62
C LEU A 60 -1.49 -18.08 15.19
N SER A 61 -2.20 -18.27 16.31
CA SER A 61 -2.92 -17.18 16.99
C SER A 61 -1.99 -16.04 17.39
N LYS A 62 -0.87 -16.35 18.05
CA LYS A 62 0.13 -15.35 18.45
C LYS A 62 0.74 -14.62 17.27
N LEU A 63 0.92 -15.28 16.15
CA LEU A 63 1.40 -14.67 14.91
C LEU A 63 0.35 -13.70 14.36
N THR A 64 -0.90 -14.14 14.22
CA THR A 64 -1.97 -13.28 13.68
C THR A 64 -2.26 -12.10 14.59
N GLU A 65 -2.18 -12.26 15.91
CA GLU A 65 -2.34 -11.16 16.87
C GLU A 65 -1.21 -10.13 16.73
N ALA A 66 0.04 -10.59 16.61
CA ALA A 66 1.18 -9.69 16.40
C ALA A 66 1.09 -8.96 15.05
N ALA A 67 0.78 -9.68 13.98
CA ALA A 67 0.58 -9.11 12.66
C ALA A 67 -0.57 -8.09 12.65
N ALA A 68 -1.70 -8.39 13.30
CA ALA A 68 -2.82 -7.48 13.43
C ALA A 68 -2.49 -6.21 14.23
N ALA A 69 -1.73 -6.35 15.31
CA ALA A 69 -1.28 -5.21 16.10
C ALA A 69 -0.39 -4.25 15.29
N GLU A 70 0.62 -4.78 14.59
CA GLU A 70 1.48 -3.97 13.72
C GLU A 70 0.72 -3.42 12.50
N ALA A 71 -0.20 -4.20 11.93
CA ALA A 71 -1.03 -3.76 10.80
C ALA A 71 -1.95 -2.60 11.18
N LYS A 72 -2.46 -2.59 12.41
CA LYS A 72 -3.23 -1.47 12.94
C LYS A 72 -2.39 -0.21 13.06
N LYS A 73 -1.10 -0.32 13.41
CA LYS A 73 -0.18 0.83 13.41
C LYS A 73 0.02 1.38 12.01
N VAL A 74 0.20 0.51 11.00
CA VAL A 74 0.28 0.93 9.59
C VAL A 74 -0.98 1.67 9.16
N ALA A 75 -2.17 1.11 9.42
CA ALA A 75 -3.44 1.76 9.10
C ALA A 75 -3.59 3.14 9.77
N THR A 76 -3.15 3.24 11.03
CA THR A 76 -3.13 4.51 11.78
C THR A 76 -2.11 5.48 11.18
N GLY A 77 -0.95 4.99 10.73
CA GLY A 77 0.06 5.76 10.04
C GLY A 77 -0.43 6.34 8.72
N GLU A 78 -1.12 5.55 7.90
CA GLU A 78 -1.75 6.04 6.67
C GLU A 78 -2.82 7.10 6.98
N GLN A 79 -3.58 6.93 8.06
CA GLN A 79 -4.54 7.94 8.51
C GLN A 79 -3.86 9.24 8.99
N THR A 80 -2.68 9.15 9.60
CA THR A 80 -1.87 10.32 9.97
C THR A 80 -1.38 11.04 8.72
N PHE A 81 -0.97 10.33 7.66
CA PHE A 81 -0.65 10.97 6.39
C PHE A 81 -1.84 11.77 5.85
N ALA A 82 -3.05 11.21 5.83
CA ALA A 82 -4.26 11.94 5.40
C ALA A 82 -4.41 13.28 6.15
N THR A 83 -4.16 13.29 7.46
CA THR A 83 -4.23 14.51 8.29
C THR A 83 -3.14 15.51 7.92
N LEU A 84 -1.89 15.05 7.76
CA LEU A 84 -0.75 15.92 7.47
C LEU A 84 -0.82 16.52 6.06
N TYR A 85 -1.26 15.74 5.06
CA TYR A 85 -1.46 16.24 3.70
C TYR A 85 -2.61 17.26 3.62
N HIS A 86 -3.69 17.04 4.37
CA HIS A 86 -4.75 18.03 4.51
C HIS A 86 -4.22 19.34 5.12
N GLN A 87 -3.44 19.24 6.20
CA GLN A 87 -2.82 20.40 6.85
C GLN A 87 -1.87 21.16 5.93
N ALA A 88 -1.04 20.46 5.16
CA ALA A 88 -0.14 21.08 4.19
C ALA A 88 -0.90 21.86 3.10
N GLY A 89 -2.07 21.36 2.67
CA GLY A 89 -2.90 22.06 1.68
C GLY A 89 -3.58 23.34 2.20
N VAL A 90 -3.73 23.51 3.51
CA VAL A 90 -4.42 24.67 4.12
C VAL A 90 -3.49 25.63 4.85
N GLN A 91 -2.25 25.23 5.13
CA GLN A 91 -1.26 26.09 5.77
C GLN A 91 -0.74 27.17 4.81
N PRO A 92 -0.56 28.41 5.28
CA PRO A 92 0.08 29.44 4.47
C PRO A 92 1.51 29.03 4.10
N SER A 93 1.86 29.11 2.82
CA SER A 93 3.24 28.95 2.39
C SER A 93 4.09 30.08 2.97
N PRO A 94 5.31 29.81 3.50
CA PRO A 94 6.18 30.84 4.06
C PRO A 94 6.76 31.83 3.02
N HIS A 95 6.29 31.80 1.76
CA HIS A 95 6.63 32.72 0.65
C HIS A 95 8.12 32.87 0.34
N ASN A 96 8.97 32.01 0.90
CA ASN A 96 10.43 32.00 0.76
C ASN A 96 10.95 30.68 0.15
N GLY A 97 10.05 29.81 -0.31
CA GLY A 97 10.38 28.49 -0.84
C GLY A 97 10.75 27.44 0.22
N ALA A 98 10.69 27.77 1.52
CA ALA A 98 10.85 26.78 2.58
C ALA A 98 9.60 25.89 2.70
N PRO A 99 9.76 24.61 3.10
CA PRO A 99 8.61 23.76 3.42
C PRO A 99 7.84 24.32 4.62
N ASP A 100 6.52 24.17 4.60
CA ASP A 100 5.68 24.44 5.77
C ASP A 100 5.88 23.39 6.88
N GLN A 101 5.30 23.64 8.06
CA GLN A 101 5.45 22.75 9.20
C GLN A 101 4.83 21.37 8.92
N ALA A 102 3.68 21.32 8.24
CA ALA A 102 3.03 20.06 7.89
C ALA A 102 3.94 19.18 7.01
N THR A 103 4.63 19.78 6.04
CA THR A 103 5.60 19.11 5.16
C THR A 103 6.78 18.55 5.96
N LEU A 104 7.28 19.28 6.94
CA LEU A 104 8.33 18.78 7.85
C LEU A 104 7.83 17.61 8.71
N GLU A 105 6.59 17.67 9.19
CA GLU A 105 5.98 16.57 9.94
C GLU A 105 5.69 15.35 9.04
N ILE A 106 5.34 15.52 7.76
CA ILE A 106 5.25 14.41 6.79
C ILE A 106 6.57 13.66 6.75
N ILE A 107 7.69 14.38 6.58
CA ILE A 107 9.04 13.77 6.52
C ILE A 107 9.37 13.02 7.81
N LYS A 108 9.02 13.58 8.97
CA LYS A 108 9.21 12.92 10.26
C LYS A 108 8.35 11.66 10.37
N HIS A 109 7.09 11.73 9.96
CA HIS A 109 6.18 10.59 9.97
C HIS A 109 6.65 9.44 9.06
N ARG A 110 7.28 9.73 7.92
CA ARG A 110 7.95 8.70 7.10
C ARG A 110 9.01 7.92 7.90
N ARG A 111 9.76 8.59 8.78
CA ARG A 111 10.74 7.94 9.68
C ARG A 111 10.07 7.08 10.74
N ASP A 112 8.92 7.51 11.23
CA ASP A 112 8.15 6.76 12.23
C ASP A 112 7.49 5.50 11.62
N MET A 113 7.14 5.55 10.34
CA MET A 113 6.61 4.41 9.57
C MET A 113 7.68 3.39 9.20
N ALA A 114 8.91 3.82 8.91
CA ALA A 114 9.97 2.97 8.38
C ALA A 114 10.22 1.67 9.20
N PRO A 115 10.24 1.66 10.55
CA PRO A 115 10.47 0.44 11.33
C PRO A 115 9.39 -0.64 11.18
N LEU A 116 8.21 -0.31 10.63
CA LEU A 116 7.14 -1.27 10.38
C LEU A 116 7.41 -2.15 9.14
N PHE A 117 8.36 -1.76 8.29
CA PHE A 117 8.65 -2.41 7.02
C PHE A 117 10.07 -2.93 6.95
N SER A 118 10.27 -3.98 6.14
CA SER A 118 11.61 -4.45 5.81
C SER A 118 12.35 -3.40 5.02
N LYS A 119 13.64 -3.22 5.32
CA LYS A 119 14.51 -2.30 4.56
C LYS A 119 14.61 -2.67 3.09
N ASP A 120 14.48 -3.95 2.76
CA ASP A 120 14.50 -4.46 1.39
C ASP A 120 13.24 -4.05 0.60
N SER A 121 12.21 -3.52 1.27
CA SER A 121 11.02 -2.97 0.63
C SER A 121 11.13 -1.47 0.33
N PHE A 122 12.24 -0.83 0.66
CA PHE A 122 12.46 0.59 0.36
C PHE A 122 12.99 0.75 -1.05
N LEU A 123 12.35 1.62 -1.83
CA LEU A 123 12.73 1.89 -3.22
C LEU A 123 13.79 2.98 -3.31
N VAL A 124 13.83 3.87 -2.32
CA VAL A 124 14.74 5.01 -2.31
C VAL A 124 15.64 5.02 -1.07
N SER A 125 16.74 5.75 -1.15
CA SER A 125 17.61 5.93 0.02
C SER A 125 16.93 6.74 1.12
N ASP A 126 17.38 6.60 2.38
CA ASP A 126 16.90 7.45 3.48
C ASP A 126 17.09 8.95 3.19
N LYS A 127 18.16 9.31 2.48
CA LYS A 127 18.42 10.70 2.07
C LYS A 127 17.30 11.22 1.17
N GLU A 128 16.81 10.41 0.25
CA GLU A 128 15.74 10.77 -0.68
C GLU A 128 14.37 10.71 0.00
N ALA A 129 14.08 9.64 0.74
CA ALA A 129 12.80 9.47 1.44
C ALA A 129 12.51 10.61 2.43
N TYR A 130 13.56 11.12 3.08
CA TYR A 130 13.46 12.19 4.08
C TYR A 130 13.87 13.56 3.56
N SER A 131 13.95 13.71 2.24
CA SER A 131 14.17 14.98 1.57
C SER A 131 12.89 15.83 1.59
N THR A 132 13.07 17.16 1.57
CA THR A 132 12.01 18.14 1.33
C THR A 132 11.71 18.35 -0.15
N SER A 133 12.40 17.61 -1.04
CA SER A 133 12.11 17.60 -2.48
C SER A 133 10.67 17.14 -2.74
N SER A 134 9.99 17.87 -3.62
CA SER A 134 8.67 17.48 -4.14
C SER A 134 8.71 16.41 -5.23
N LEU A 135 9.91 16.11 -5.76
CA LEU A 135 10.12 15.06 -6.75
C LEU A 135 10.45 13.74 -6.06
N SER A 136 9.60 12.72 -6.24
CA SER A 136 9.95 11.33 -5.95
C SER A 136 10.94 10.83 -7.00
N SER A 137 11.93 10.03 -6.57
CA SER A 137 12.86 9.35 -7.47
C SER A 137 12.32 8.04 -8.03
N PHE A 138 11.08 7.70 -7.72
CA PHE A 138 10.35 6.52 -8.21
C PHE A 138 9.01 6.93 -8.84
N ASP A 139 8.49 6.09 -9.72
CA ASP A 139 7.20 6.29 -10.36
C ASP A 139 6.08 5.84 -9.41
N ALA A 140 5.48 6.79 -8.69
CA ALA A 140 4.42 6.51 -7.72
C ALA A 140 3.13 5.93 -8.35
N THR A 141 3.04 5.85 -9.68
CA THR A 141 1.90 5.20 -10.36
C THR A 141 2.08 3.69 -10.52
N THR A 142 3.32 3.19 -10.49
CA THR A 142 3.66 1.78 -10.70
C THR A 142 4.47 1.17 -9.56
N GLU A 143 5.07 2.01 -8.73
CA GLU A 143 5.98 1.63 -7.65
C GLU A 143 5.53 2.23 -6.31
N ILE A 144 5.79 1.53 -5.22
CA ILE A 144 5.43 1.97 -3.87
C ILE A 144 6.59 1.84 -2.88
N ASP A 145 7.02 2.97 -2.33
CA ASP A 145 7.85 2.98 -1.13
C ASP A 145 6.95 3.02 0.11
N PRO A 146 7.01 2.02 1.00
CA PRO A 146 6.07 1.89 2.11
C PRO A 146 6.18 3.01 3.15
N ARG A 147 7.25 3.82 3.11
CA ARG A 147 7.40 4.98 4.00
C ARG A 147 6.55 6.15 3.56
N HIS A 148 6.13 6.21 2.30
CA HIS A 148 5.31 7.30 1.76
C HIS A 148 3.82 7.01 1.95
N ALA A 149 2.98 8.03 1.88
CA ALA A 149 1.53 7.85 1.86
C ALA A 149 1.13 7.02 0.63
N TRP A 150 0.30 6.00 0.84
CA TRP A 150 -0.11 5.09 -0.22
C TRP A 150 -1.23 5.67 -1.07
N TYR A 151 -2.20 6.31 -0.42
CA TYR A 151 -3.34 6.94 -1.06
C TYR A 151 -3.75 8.17 -0.27
N ILE A 152 -3.87 9.30 -0.98
CA ILE A 152 -4.43 10.54 -0.45
C ILE A 152 -5.59 10.92 -1.38
N ARG A 153 -6.79 11.01 -0.81
CA ARG A 153 -7.95 11.57 -1.49
C ARG A 153 -7.80 13.09 -1.61
N TYR A 154 -8.03 13.64 -2.79
CA TYR A 154 -8.10 15.08 -3.03
C TYR A 154 -9.53 15.50 -3.41
N ASP A 155 -10.01 16.56 -2.78
CA ASP A 155 -11.25 17.23 -3.16
C ASP A 155 -10.87 18.56 -3.85
N GLY A 156 -10.64 18.49 -5.16
CA GLY A 156 -10.08 19.59 -5.94
C GLY A 156 -8.55 19.70 -5.77
N PRO A 157 -7.99 20.90 -5.56
CA PRO A 157 -6.53 21.07 -5.47
C PRO A 157 -5.93 20.61 -4.13
N ASN A 158 -6.77 20.40 -3.11
CA ASN A 158 -6.35 20.15 -1.74
C ASN A 158 -6.71 18.73 -1.31
N ALA A 159 -5.87 18.15 -0.44
CA ALA A 159 -6.20 16.87 0.19
C ALA A 159 -7.49 17.02 1.00
N ALA A 160 -8.39 16.05 0.83
CA ALA A 160 -9.69 16.00 1.49
C ALA A 160 -9.54 16.01 3.01
N ALA A 161 -10.60 16.39 3.72
CA ALA A 161 -10.61 16.28 5.17
C ALA A 161 -10.37 14.82 5.59
N PRO A 162 -9.50 14.54 6.59
CA PRO A 162 -9.01 13.19 6.85
C PRO A 162 -10.12 12.21 7.30
N ASN A 163 -11.28 12.69 7.73
CA ASN A 163 -12.42 11.86 8.12
C ASN A 163 -13.33 11.44 6.95
N THR A 164 -13.04 11.85 5.71
CA THR A 164 -13.81 11.50 4.50
C THR A 164 -13.48 10.10 3.97
N TYR A 165 -12.37 9.52 4.41
CA TYR A 165 -11.97 8.15 4.10
C TYR A 165 -11.18 7.58 5.28
N VAL A 166 -11.07 6.26 5.33
CA VAL A 166 -10.35 5.58 6.40
C VAL A 166 -9.61 4.34 5.91
N TRP A 167 -8.36 4.22 6.33
CA TRP A 167 -7.60 2.98 6.21
C TRP A 167 -7.90 2.05 7.39
N LYS A 168 -8.26 0.80 7.11
CA LYS A 168 -8.51 -0.24 8.12
C LYS A 168 -7.86 -1.55 7.71
N VAL A 169 -7.44 -2.32 8.72
CA VAL A 169 -7.07 -3.71 8.52
C VAL A 169 -8.33 -4.50 8.21
N GLU A 170 -8.38 -5.13 7.05
CA GLU A 170 -9.51 -5.95 6.61
C GLU A 170 -9.28 -7.42 6.96
N THR A 171 -8.05 -7.91 6.75
CA THR A 171 -7.75 -9.32 7.00
C THR A 171 -6.30 -9.51 7.42
N VAL A 172 -6.10 -10.43 8.35
CA VAL A 172 -4.80 -10.95 8.77
C VAL A 172 -4.93 -12.46 8.81
N MET A 173 -4.15 -13.16 8.00
CA MET A 173 -4.19 -14.62 7.91
C MET A 173 -2.78 -15.19 7.93
N PRO A 174 -2.53 -16.33 8.60
CA PRO A 174 -1.25 -17.01 8.45
C PRO A 174 -1.01 -17.41 6.99
N ASP A 175 0.24 -17.41 6.54
CA ASP A 175 0.58 -17.93 5.22
C ASP A 175 0.71 -19.46 5.26
N LEU A 176 -0.35 -20.14 4.83
CA LEU A 176 -0.44 -21.61 4.80
C LEU A 176 0.15 -22.22 3.52
N SER A 177 0.56 -21.40 2.54
CA SER A 177 1.13 -21.89 1.27
C SER A 177 2.53 -22.50 1.45
N LEU A 178 3.21 -22.16 2.55
CA LEU A 178 4.56 -22.59 2.86
C LEU A 178 4.55 -23.99 3.46
N ARG A 179 4.88 -25.04 2.70
CA ARG A 179 4.80 -26.45 3.14
C ARG A 179 5.61 -26.82 4.39
N ASN A 180 6.50 -25.96 4.87
CA ASN A 180 7.30 -26.19 6.07
C ASN A 180 6.63 -25.54 7.30
N VAL A 181 6.25 -26.37 8.28
CA VAL A 181 5.59 -25.95 9.53
C VAL A 181 6.40 -24.91 10.31
N SER A 182 7.74 -24.94 10.21
CA SER A 182 8.63 -23.96 10.85
C SER A 182 8.61 -22.57 10.20
N THR A 183 8.22 -22.46 8.93
CA THR A 183 8.05 -21.19 8.22
C THR A 183 6.60 -20.70 8.24
N MET A 184 5.62 -21.62 8.29
CA MET A 184 4.20 -21.25 8.47
C MET A 184 3.96 -20.49 9.77
N SER A 185 4.73 -20.78 10.83
CA SER A 185 4.55 -20.15 12.14
C SER A 185 5.00 -18.69 12.22
N ASN A 186 5.65 -18.17 11.18
CA ASN A 186 6.33 -16.88 11.24
C ASN A 186 5.86 -15.88 10.18
N GLN A 187 4.94 -16.26 9.29
CA GLN A 187 4.49 -15.40 8.20
C GLN A 187 2.97 -15.27 8.14
N ALA A 188 2.48 -14.04 7.94
CA ALA A 188 1.07 -13.75 7.75
C ALA A 188 0.87 -12.84 6.54
N LYS A 189 -0.23 -13.03 5.81
CA LYS A 189 -0.71 -12.09 4.80
C LYS A 189 -1.64 -11.09 5.47
N VAL A 190 -1.46 -9.82 5.16
CA VAL A 190 -2.26 -8.72 5.69
C VAL A 190 -2.85 -7.92 4.54
N VAL A 191 -4.12 -7.54 4.68
CA VAL A 191 -4.83 -6.69 3.74
C VAL A 191 -5.40 -5.49 4.48
N TRP A 192 -5.20 -4.31 3.90
CA TRP A 192 -5.82 -3.06 4.32
C TRP A 192 -6.76 -2.56 3.24
N LEU A 193 -7.90 -1.99 3.65
CA LEU A 193 -8.81 -1.28 2.77
C LEU A 193 -8.87 0.19 3.16
N CYS A 194 -8.80 1.04 2.15
CA CYS A 194 -9.16 2.45 2.21
C CYS A 194 -10.61 2.59 1.74
N ARG A 195 -11.51 3.01 2.62
CA ARG A 195 -12.92 3.20 2.27
C ARG A 195 -13.36 4.64 2.47
N ASP A 196 -14.16 5.14 1.54
CA ASP A 196 -14.94 6.34 1.72
C ASP A 196 -15.88 6.17 2.91
N THR A 197 -15.95 7.15 3.81
CA THR A 197 -16.71 7.02 5.06
C THR A 197 -18.21 7.25 4.90
N GLU A 198 -18.63 7.89 3.80
CA GLU A 198 -20.04 8.20 3.52
C GLU A 198 -20.71 7.08 2.72
N SER A 199 -20.12 6.71 1.59
CA SER A 199 -20.61 5.70 0.65
C SER A 199 -20.16 4.28 1.00
N GLY A 200 -19.06 4.12 1.73
CA GLY A 200 -18.44 2.82 2.01
C GLY A 200 -17.67 2.21 0.83
N GLU A 201 -17.55 2.93 -0.30
CA GLU A 201 -16.81 2.49 -1.47
C GLU A 201 -15.33 2.27 -1.15
N VAL A 202 -14.74 1.23 -1.72
CA VAL A 202 -13.31 0.95 -1.59
C VAL A 202 -12.57 1.85 -2.56
N LEU A 203 -11.81 2.82 -2.03
CA LEU A 203 -11.01 3.76 -2.81
C LEU A 203 -9.67 3.15 -3.20
N ALA A 204 -9.05 2.41 -2.27
CA ALA A 204 -7.80 1.71 -2.50
C ALA A 204 -7.73 0.48 -1.59
N TRP A 205 -6.88 -0.47 -1.94
CA TRP A 205 -6.52 -1.57 -1.06
C TRP A 205 -5.04 -1.87 -1.17
N ALA A 206 -4.48 -2.34 -0.07
CA ALA A 206 -3.09 -2.72 0.01
C ALA A 206 -2.97 -4.11 0.60
N SER A 207 -1.95 -4.86 0.18
CA SER A 207 -1.59 -6.12 0.80
C SER A 207 -0.10 -6.19 1.04
N ALA A 208 0.30 -6.81 2.14
CA ALA A 208 1.70 -7.07 2.42
C ALA A 208 1.85 -8.42 3.11
N ARG A 209 3.08 -8.92 3.12
CA ARG A 209 3.46 -10.08 3.91
C ARG A 209 4.14 -9.60 5.19
N TYR A 210 3.63 -10.03 6.32
CA TYR A 210 4.25 -9.86 7.62
C TYR A 210 5.20 -11.02 7.90
N VAL A 211 6.45 -10.71 8.22
CA VAL A 211 7.45 -11.70 8.63
C VAL A 211 7.87 -11.42 10.06
N ARG A 212 7.66 -12.40 10.95
CA ARG A 212 8.04 -12.34 12.35
C ARG A 212 9.40 -12.99 12.57
N ASN A 213 10.33 -12.26 13.17
CA ASN A 213 11.63 -12.79 13.61
C ASN A 213 11.77 -12.56 15.13
N GLY A 214 11.51 -13.62 15.91
CA GLY A 214 11.46 -13.53 17.36
C GLY A 214 10.25 -12.75 17.87
N THR A 215 10.49 -11.67 18.61
CA THR A 215 9.44 -10.86 19.25
C THR A 215 8.89 -9.75 18.38
N ALA A 216 9.62 -9.34 17.33
CA ALA A 216 9.24 -8.30 16.40
C ALA A 216 9.01 -8.87 15.00
N GLY A 217 8.34 -8.11 14.15
CA GLY A 217 8.18 -8.44 12.74
C GLY A 217 8.03 -7.18 11.90
N ALA A 218 8.14 -7.34 10.60
CA ALA A 218 8.05 -6.26 9.64
C ALA A 218 7.24 -6.71 8.41
N PHE A 219 6.66 -5.74 7.72
CA PHE A 219 5.97 -5.95 6.46
C PHE A 219 6.94 -5.87 5.29
N ASP A 220 6.79 -6.77 4.32
CA ASP A 220 7.47 -6.75 3.04
C ASP A 220 6.48 -7.06 1.89
N HIS A 221 6.95 -6.94 0.65
CA HIS A 221 6.15 -7.19 -0.56
C HIS A 221 4.81 -6.43 -0.55
N LEU A 222 4.87 -5.14 -0.20
CA LEU A 222 3.70 -4.27 -0.26
C LEU A 222 3.24 -4.14 -1.72
N ALA A 223 1.97 -4.41 -1.95
CA ALA A 223 1.27 -4.11 -3.19
C ALA A 223 0.11 -3.18 -2.87
N LEU A 224 -0.08 -2.17 -3.73
CA LEU A 224 -1.15 -1.20 -3.64
C LEU A 224 -1.96 -1.22 -4.93
N VAL A 225 -3.27 -1.11 -4.79
CA VAL A 225 -4.20 -0.89 -5.90
C VAL A 225 -5.13 0.25 -5.56
N VAL A 226 -5.19 1.26 -6.42
CA VAL A 226 -6.23 2.29 -6.41
C VAL A 226 -7.38 1.82 -7.30
N THR A 227 -8.61 1.88 -6.80
CA THR A 227 -9.79 1.45 -7.56
C THR A 227 -10.24 2.54 -8.53
N ALA A 228 -11.15 2.20 -9.45
CA ALA A 228 -11.79 3.20 -10.30
C ALA A 228 -12.53 4.29 -9.50
N ALA A 229 -13.05 3.99 -8.31
CA ALA A 229 -13.64 4.98 -7.42
C ALA A 229 -12.56 5.87 -6.79
N GLY A 230 -11.47 5.29 -6.28
CA GLY A 230 -10.36 6.05 -5.71
C GLY A 230 -9.66 6.97 -6.71
N ALA A 231 -9.51 6.54 -7.96
CA ALA A 231 -8.88 7.29 -9.03
C ALA A 231 -9.63 8.58 -9.40
N GLN A 232 -10.93 8.67 -9.08
CA GLN A 232 -11.71 9.91 -9.29
C GLN A 232 -11.25 11.05 -8.38
N TYR A 233 -10.60 10.72 -7.27
CA TYR A 233 -10.13 11.66 -6.26
C TYR A 233 -8.60 11.81 -6.25
N GLU A 234 -7.90 11.28 -7.26
CA GLU A 234 -6.48 11.57 -7.42
C GLU A 234 -6.28 13.03 -7.81
N GLN A 235 -5.14 13.60 -7.41
CA GLN A 235 -4.83 14.99 -7.68
C GLN A 235 -4.79 15.23 -9.20
N LEU A 236 -5.79 15.96 -9.73
CA LEU A 236 -5.97 16.23 -11.16
C LEU A 236 -4.80 16.98 -11.84
N SER A 237 -3.80 17.42 -11.06
CA SER A 237 -2.65 18.22 -11.51
C SER A 237 -1.50 17.42 -12.14
N ILE A 238 -1.57 16.08 -12.19
CA ILE A 238 -0.60 15.24 -12.94
C ILE A 238 -1.29 14.52 -14.11
N LYS A 239 -2.19 15.21 -14.83
CA LYS A 239 -2.32 14.96 -16.26
C LYS A 239 -1.38 15.93 -16.97
N ILE A 240 -0.15 15.49 -17.19
CA ILE A 240 0.72 16.11 -18.20
C ILE A 240 -0.11 16.12 -19.49
N PRO A 241 -0.36 17.29 -20.12
CA PRO A 241 -1.01 17.32 -21.42
C PRO A 241 -0.17 16.46 -22.37
N ALA A 242 -0.78 15.43 -22.94
CA ALA A 242 -0.19 14.76 -24.09
C ALA A 242 0.00 15.81 -25.19
N GLY A 243 1.25 16.22 -25.41
CA GLY A 243 1.64 17.11 -26.49
C GLY A 243 1.80 18.58 -26.11
N SER A 244 2.92 18.91 -25.48
CA SER A 244 3.60 20.18 -25.75
C SER A 244 5.04 19.85 -26.15
N GLY A 245 5.32 20.03 -27.45
CA GLY A 245 6.57 19.67 -28.08
C GLY A 245 7.78 20.24 -27.37
N VAL A 246 8.80 19.39 -27.27
CA VAL A 246 10.17 19.76 -26.93
C VAL A 246 10.63 20.89 -27.86
N PRO A 247 11.12 22.04 -27.36
CA PRO A 247 11.97 22.89 -28.17
C PRO A 247 13.33 22.18 -28.30
N GLU A 248 13.61 21.63 -29.48
CA GLU A 248 14.94 21.10 -29.79
C GLU A 248 15.99 22.23 -29.62
N PRO A 249 17.06 22.01 -28.83
CA PRO A 249 18.19 22.91 -28.81
C PRO A 249 19.17 22.53 -29.94
N GLY A 250 19.33 23.42 -30.92
CA GLY A 250 20.52 23.45 -31.79
C GLY A 250 20.31 23.07 -33.24
N GLY A 251 19.89 24.05 -34.06
CA GLY A 251 20.06 24.03 -35.51
C GLY A 251 21.00 25.16 -35.94
N THR A 252 22.23 24.81 -36.29
CA THR A 252 23.30 25.67 -36.82
C THR A 252 22.84 26.48 -38.03
N GLY A 253 22.51 27.76 -37.82
CA GLY A 253 22.25 28.72 -38.89
C GLY A 253 23.54 29.21 -39.53
N ALA A 254 23.88 28.62 -40.68
CA ALA A 254 25.02 28.99 -41.50
C ALA A 254 25.02 30.48 -41.88
N GLN A 255 26.18 31.09 -41.67
CA GLN A 255 26.59 32.39 -42.18
C GLN A 255 26.53 32.39 -43.72
N LYS A 256 25.67 33.22 -44.32
CA LYS A 256 25.76 33.54 -45.76
C LYS A 256 25.81 35.06 -45.99
N LYS A 257 26.93 35.49 -46.55
CA LYS A 257 27.23 36.83 -47.06
C LYS A 257 26.36 37.19 -48.28
N GLY A 258 26.15 38.50 -48.46
CA GLY A 258 25.82 39.17 -49.73
C GLY A 258 24.35 39.61 -49.80
N GLY A 259 23.97 40.83 -50.19
CA GLY A 259 24.65 41.99 -50.76
C GLY A 259 23.57 43.00 -51.20
N LYS A 260 23.94 44.29 -51.21
CA LYS A 260 23.22 45.50 -51.68
C LYS A 260 21.94 45.32 -52.53
N ARG A 261 20.93 46.13 -52.20
CA ARG A 261 20.57 47.32 -53.01
C ARG A 261 20.04 48.42 -52.10
#